data_AF-A0A6V7KVH8-F1
#
_entry.id   AF-A0A6V7KVH8-F1
#
_cell.length_a   1.000
_cell.length_b   1.000
_cell.length_c   1.000
_cell.angle_alpha   90.00
_cell.angle_beta   90.00
_cell.angle_gamma   90.00
#
_symmetry.space_group_name_H-M   'P 1'
#
loop_
_entity.id
_entity.type
_entity.pdbx_description
1 polymer ?
#
loop_
_entity_poly.entity_id
_entity_poly.type
_entity_poly.pdbx_seq_one_letter_code
_entity_poly.pdbx_strand_id
1 'polypeptide(L)' 'MADPLSVLRQYNVNKREIIEKDNHIIFGEISWPKTVKTNYLTYG' A
#
# COMPACT_ATOMS: atom_id res chain seq x y z
N MET A 1 8.70 3.78 -10.76
CA MET A 1 7.28 3.70 -10.34
C MET A 1 7.26 2.98 -9.01
N ALA A 2 6.70 3.58 -7.96
CA ALA A 2 6.77 3.00 -6.62
C ALA A 2 5.71 1.89 -6.47
N ASP A 3 6.14 0.69 -6.12
CA ASP A 3 5.25 -0.44 -5.87
C ASP A 3 4.42 -0.21 -4.60
N PRO A 4 3.14 -0.64 -4.55
CA PRO A 4 2.27 -0.45 -3.39
C PRO A 4 2.89 -0.99 -2.09
N LEU A 5 3.68 -2.07 -2.16
CA LEU A 5 4.37 -2.64 -1.01
C LEU A 5 5.51 -1.74 -0.48
N SER A 6 6.28 -1.12 -1.39
CA SER A 6 7.36 -0.20 -1.03
C SER A 6 6.79 1.04 -0.34
N VAL A 7 5.66 1.55 -0.83
CA VAL A 7 4.96 2.68 -0.23
C VAL A 7 4.36 2.29 1.12
N LEU A 8 3.73 1.13 1.23
CA LEU A 8 3.25 0.60 2.52
C LEU A 8 4.38 0.51 3.55
N ARG A 9 5.55 -0.01 3.16
CA ARG A 9 6.72 -0.08 4.04
C ARG A 9 7.19 1.31 4.46
N GLN A 10 7.27 2.27 3.53
CA GLN A 10 7.70 3.62 3.85
C GLN A 10 6.73 4.32 4.80
N TYR A 11 5.43 4.17 4.60
CA TYR A 11 4.42 4.72 5.51
C TYR A 11 4.48 4.06 6.88
N ASN A 12 4.68 2.73 6.94
CA ASN A 12 4.85 2.00 8.19
C ASN A 12 6.11 2.44 8.97
N VAL A 13 7.26 2.53 8.31
CA VAL A 13 8.53 2.97 8.93
C VAL A 13 8.45 4.41 9.44
N ASN A 14 7.81 5.29 8.68
CA ASN A 14 7.63 6.70 9.07
C ASN A 14 6.43 6.92 10.00
N LYS A 15 5.70 5.86 10.38
CA LYS A 15 4.44 5.92 11.15
C LYS A 15 3.45 6.97 10.61
N ARG A 16 3.35 7.07 9.28
CA ARG A 16 2.38 7.94 8.61
C ARG A 16 1.00 7.30 8.62
N GLU A 17 -0.02 8.15 8.58
CA GLU A 17 -1.41 7.69 8.55
C GLU A 17 -1.71 6.95 7.24
N ILE A 18 -2.37 5.80 7.37
CA ILE A 18 -2.86 5.00 6.26
C ILE A 18 -4.38 4.99 6.39
N ILE A 19 -5.06 5.56 5.41
CA ILE A 19 -6.52 5.68 5.42
C ILE A 19 -7.10 4.56 4.57
N GLU A 20 -7.89 3.71 5.19
CA GLU A 20 -8.64 2.68 4.50
C GLU A 20 -10.05 3.18 4.20
N LYS A 21 -10.43 3.24 2.93
CA LYS A 21 -11.77 3.69 2.52
C LYS A 21 -12.35 2.75 1.48
N ASP A 22 -13.46 2.12 1.83
CA ASP A 22 -14.16 1.13 1.01
C ASP A 22 -13.21 0.01 0.56
N ASN A 23 -12.96 -0.08 -0.75
CA ASN A 23 -12.05 -1.04 -1.38
C ASN A 23 -10.70 -0.43 -1.77
N HIS A 24 -10.38 0.75 -1.27
CA HIS A 24 -9.12 1.45 -1.54
C HIS A 24 -8.34 1.71 -0.25
N ILE A 25 -7.03 1.65 -0.35
CA ILE A 25 -6.08 2.08 0.67
C ILE A 25 -5.41 3.34 0.16
N ILE A 26 -5.51 4.41 0.94
CA ILE A 26 -5.03 5.74 0.62
C ILE A 26 -3.78 6.02 1.46
N PHE A 27 -2.69 6.34 0.77
CA PHE A 27 -1.40 6.73 1.32
C PHE A 27 -1.12 8.17 0.89
N GLY A 28 -1.63 9.13 1.66
CA GLY A 28 -1.54 10.55 1.32
C GLY A 28 -2.21 10.84 -0.01
N GLU A 29 -1.42 11.12 -1.05
CA GLU A 29 -1.89 11.49 -2.39
C GLU A 29 -2.09 10.28 -3.33
N ILE A 30 -1.68 9.08 -2.93
CA ILE A 30 -1.77 7.89 -3.77
C ILE A 30 -2.79 6.93 -3.17
N SER A 31 -3.64 6.35 -4.02
CA SER A 31 -4.58 5.32 -3.60
C SER A 31 -4.38 4.04 -4.42
N TRP A 32 -4.50 2.90 -3.75
CA TRP A 32 -4.49 1.59 -4.40
C TRP A 32 -5.74 0.80 -4.03
N PRO A 33 -6.31 0.02 -4.96
CA PRO A 33 -7.35 -0.92 -4.61
C PRO A 33 -6.77 -2.04 -3.73
N LYS A 34 -7.54 -2.54 -2.77
CA LYS A 34 -7.14 -3.67 -1.90
C LYS A 34 -6.83 -4.95 -2.69
N THR A 35 -7.35 -5.05 -3.91
CA THR A 35 -7.11 -6.17 -4.82
C THR A 35 -5.84 -6.02 -5.65
N VAL A 36 -5.04 -4.95 -5.44
CA VAL A 36 -3.80 -4.75 -6.19
C VAL A 36 -2.84 -5.89 -5.90
N LYS A 37 -2.31 -6.50 -6.97
CA LYS A 37 -1.24 -7.48 -6.84
C LYS A 37 0.04 -6.74 -6.50
N THR A 38 0.64 -7.06 -5.37
CA THR A 38 1.99 -6.59 -5.04
C THR A 38 3.01 -7.46 -5.76
N ASN A 39 4.25 -6.98 -5.87
CA ASN A 39 5.37 -7.79 -6.37
C ASN A 39 5.84 -8.83 -5.32
N TYR A 40 5.06 -9.05 -4.26
CA TYR A 40 5.39 -10.03 -3.24
C TYR A 40 5.05 -11.42 -3.77
N LEU A 41 6.06 -12.26 -3.94
CA LEU A 41 5.88 -13.66 -4.26
C LEU A 41 5.35 -14.37 -3.02
N THR A 42 4.11 -14.85 -3.10
CA THR A 42 3.58 -15.79 -2.10
C THR A 42 4.35 -17.10 -2.22
N TYR A 43 5.06 -17.47 -1.15
CA TYR A 43 5.69 -18.78 -1.07
C TYR A 43 4.61 -19.87 -1.05
N GLY A 44 4.79 -20.89 -1.90
CA GLY A 44 3.89 -22.03 -2.03
C GLY A 44 4.52 -23.30 -1.47
#